data_AF-A0A524JKA3-F1
#
_entry.id   AF-A0A524JKA3-F1
#
_cell.length_a   1.000
_cell.length_b   1.000
_cell.length_c   1.000
_cell.angle_alpha   90.00
_cell.angle_beta   90.00
_cell.angle_gamma   90.00
#
_symmetry.space_group_name_H-M   'P 1'
#
loop_
_entity.id
_entity.type
_entity.pdbx_description
1 polymer ?
#
loop_
_entity_poly.entity_id
_entity_poly.type
_entity_poly.pdbx_seq_one_letter_code
_entity_poly.pdbx_strand_id
1 'polypeptide(L)'
;MRNILITFFFLLTCLFMKAQELNCTITVNSDQVSLTNRQIFKTLERSLNDFINKNKWTNRALKDNEKINAQMFVTITDFDSNRFKGTLQIQSSRPVFNTSYETPIFNYKDNDFDFEYIEFQPFVFNENVYDSNLVSVISYYVYVILGLDADTFSLEGGNDYYRVAQKIVT
;
A
#
# COMPACT_ATOMS: atom_id res chain seq x y z
N MET A 1 -8.42 38.93 -25.71
CA MET A 1 -8.87 37.51 -25.76
C MET A 1 -7.73 36.51 -25.56
N ARG A 2 -6.53 36.71 -26.13
CA ARG A 2 -5.35 35.84 -25.92
C ARG A 2 -4.95 35.68 -24.43
N ASN A 3 -4.99 36.77 -23.67
CA ASN A 3 -4.62 36.72 -22.24
C ASN A 3 -5.64 35.94 -21.39
N ILE A 4 -6.92 35.96 -21.74
CA ILE A 4 -7.98 35.20 -21.02
C ILE A 4 -7.83 33.69 -21.29
N LEU A 5 -7.48 33.32 -22.52
CA LEU A 5 -7.18 31.93 -22.90
C LEU A 5 -5.95 31.38 -22.14
N ILE A 6 -4.92 32.20 -21.94
CA ILE A 6 -3.73 31.81 -21.17
C ILE A 6 -4.09 31.61 -19.69
N THR A 7 -4.90 32.50 -19.10
CA THR A 7 -5.34 32.35 -17.71
C THR A 7 -6.22 31.11 -17.51
N PHE A 8 -7.11 30.81 -18.48
CA PHE A 8 -7.97 29.62 -18.42
C PHE A 8 -7.16 28.32 -18.60
N PHE A 9 -6.14 28.32 -19.46
CA PHE A 9 -5.22 27.20 -19.63
C PHE A 9 -4.41 26.92 -18.35
N PHE A 10 -3.98 27.97 -17.64
CA PHE A 10 -3.27 27.84 -16.35
C PHE A 10 -4.18 27.37 -15.21
N LEU A 11 -5.48 27.65 -15.28
CA LEU A 11 -6.47 27.18 -14.30
C LEU A 11 -6.78 25.68 -14.49
N LEU A 12 -6.77 25.19 -15.73
CA LEU A 12 -7.03 23.79 -16.05
C LEU A 12 -5.90 22.84 -15.60
N THR A 13 -4.65 23.32 -15.56
CA THR A 13 -3.50 22.48 -15.17
C THR A 13 -3.41 22.22 -13.67
N CYS A 14 -4.01 23.06 -12.82
CA CYS A 14 -4.09 22.83 -11.37
C CYS A 14 -5.00 21.64 -10.97
N LEU A 15 -5.86 21.15 -11.86
CA LEU A 15 -6.83 20.10 -11.54
C LEU A 15 -6.25 18.67 -11.62
N PHE A 16 -5.00 18.51 -12.05
CA PHE A 16 -4.37 17.20 -12.26
C PHE A 16 -3.24 16.87 -11.27
N MET A 17 -3.27 17.42 -10.06
CA MET A 17 -2.34 16.99 -9.01
C MET A 17 -2.79 15.65 -8.45
N LYS A 18 -2.15 14.57 -8.91
CA LYS A 18 -2.23 13.26 -8.24
C LYS A 18 -1.32 13.31 -7.01
N ALA A 19 -1.91 13.47 -5.84
CA ALA A 19 -1.20 13.23 -4.59
C ALA A 19 -1.22 11.72 -4.29
N GLN A 20 -0.06 11.16 -3.97
CA GLN A 20 0.05 9.85 -3.35
C GLN A 20 -0.06 10.05 -1.84
N GLU A 21 -0.76 9.17 -1.15
CA GLU A 21 -1.07 9.34 0.27
C GLU A 21 -0.13 8.51 1.16
N LEU A 22 0.37 7.42 0.59
CA LEU A 22 1.20 6.42 1.24
C LEU A 22 2.49 6.26 0.44
N ASN A 23 3.62 6.28 1.13
CA ASN A 23 4.90 5.86 0.61
C ASN A 23 5.21 4.49 1.20
N CYS A 24 4.84 3.42 0.49
CA CYS A 24 5.05 2.06 0.95
C CYS A 24 6.15 1.37 0.16
N THR A 25 7.13 0.82 0.86
CA THR A 25 8.14 -0.06 0.25
C THR A 25 7.85 -1.50 0.61
N ILE A 26 7.64 -2.35 -0.39
CA ILE A 26 7.54 -3.80 -0.21
C ILE A 26 8.88 -4.43 -0.57
N THR A 27 9.37 -5.31 0.29
CA THR A 27 10.54 -6.14 0.03
C THR A 27 10.16 -7.60 0.15
N VAL A 28 10.49 -8.40 -0.87
CA VAL A 28 10.21 -9.83 -0.89
C VAL A 28 11.51 -10.60 -0.66
N ASN A 29 11.65 -11.18 0.54
CA ASN A 29 12.72 -12.10 0.85
C ASN A 29 12.33 -13.52 0.40
N SER A 30 13.18 -14.13 -0.42
CA SER A 30 13.05 -15.52 -0.89
C SER A 30 14.28 -16.37 -0.59
N ASP A 31 15.14 -15.93 0.34
CA ASP A 31 16.42 -16.58 0.66
C ASP A 31 16.23 -17.97 1.28
N GLN A 32 15.09 -18.19 1.94
CA GLN A 32 14.74 -19.47 2.56
C GLN A 32 14.31 -20.54 1.55
N VAL A 33 13.94 -20.14 0.33
CA VAL A 33 13.48 -21.06 -0.70
C VAL A 33 14.62 -21.33 -1.68
N SER A 34 15.07 -22.59 -1.74
CA SER A 34 16.10 -23.02 -2.68
C SER A 34 15.53 -23.12 -4.11
N LEU A 35 15.59 -22.02 -4.88
CA LEU A 35 14.96 -21.97 -6.21
C LEU A 35 15.87 -21.47 -7.34
N THR A 36 15.62 -22.05 -8.52
CA THR A 36 16.29 -21.76 -9.80
C THR A 36 15.80 -20.46 -10.43
N ASN A 37 14.54 -20.06 -10.19
CA ASN A 37 13.93 -18.88 -10.80
C ASN A 37 13.72 -17.76 -9.79
N ARG A 38 14.75 -16.91 -9.60
CA ARG A 38 14.66 -15.70 -8.76
C ARG A 38 13.87 -14.56 -9.41
N GLN A 39 13.53 -14.67 -10.69
CA GLN A 39 12.88 -13.60 -11.43
C GLN A 39 11.44 -13.38 -10.94
N ILE A 40 10.70 -14.46 -10.65
CA ILE A 40 9.31 -14.39 -10.21
C ILE A 40 9.14 -13.54 -8.94
N PHE A 41 10.06 -13.67 -7.97
CA PHE A 41 10.04 -12.89 -6.73
C PHE A 41 10.32 -11.41 -6.96
N LYS A 42 11.25 -11.08 -7.87
CA LYS A 42 11.53 -9.69 -8.26
C LYS A 42 10.35 -9.07 -9.00
N THR A 43 9.69 -9.84 -9.87
CA THR A 43 8.48 -9.41 -10.56
C THR A 43 7.37 -9.16 -9.53
N LEU A 44 7.16 -10.07 -8.58
CA LEU A 44 6.18 -9.92 -7.50
C LEU A 44 6.44 -8.67 -6.66
N GLU A 45 7.67 -8.47 -6.20
CA GLU A 45 8.07 -7.29 -5.43
C GLU A 45 7.75 -6.00 -6.19
N ARG A 46 8.12 -5.92 -7.47
CA ARG A 46 7.84 -4.76 -8.32
C ARG A 46 6.34 -4.53 -8.49
N SER A 47 5.58 -5.59 -8.79
CA SER A 47 4.13 -5.52 -8.98
C SER A 47 3.40 -5.07 -7.72
N LEU A 48 3.84 -5.53 -6.54
CA LEU A 48 3.28 -5.12 -5.25
C LEU A 48 3.60 -3.65 -4.92
N ASN A 49 4.85 -3.22 -5.14
CA ASN A 49 5.23 -1.81 -4.97
C ASN A 49 4.43 -0.90 -5.92
N ASP A 50 4.27 -1.31 -7.18
CA ASP A 50 3.46 -0.59 -8.15
C ASP A 50 1.98 -0.53 -7.75
N PHE A 51 1.43 -1.67 -7.30
CA PHE A 51 0.05 -1.75 -6.85
C PHE A 51 -0.24 -0.79 -5.69
N ILE A 52 0.58 -0.79 -4.63
CA ILE A 52 0.31 0.09 -3.49
C ILE A 52 0.49 1.57 -3.83
N ASN A 53 1.60 1.92 -4.49
CA ASN A 53 1.95 3.32 -4.67
C ASN A 53 1.21 3.98 -5.86
N LYS A 54 0.69 3.20 -6.82
CA LYS A 54 -0.10 3.74 -7.94
C LYS A 54 -1.61 3.72 -7.68
N ASN A 55 -2.08 2.89 -6.75
CA ASN A 55 -3.49 2.93 -6.37
C ASN A 55 -3.81 4.13 -5.51
N LYS A 56 -5.05 4.59 -5.67
CA LYS A 56 -5.63 5.67 -4.89
C LYS A 56 -6.47 5.04 -3.78
N TRP A 57 -5.98 5.10 -2.54
CA TRP A 57 -6.61 4.48 -1.38
C TRP A 57 -7.67 5.38 -0.73
N THR A 58 -7.44 6.70 -0.74
CA THR A 58 -8.40 7.68 -0.25
C THR A 58 -8.53 8.85 -1.24
N ASN A 59 -9.32 9.86 -0.91
CA ASN A 59 -9.50 11.06 -1.76
C ASN A 59 -8.72 12.27 -1.23
N ARG A 60 -7.76 12.09 -0.32
CA ARG A 60 -7.08 13.18 0.37
C ARG A 60 -5.86 13.64 -0.44
N ALA A 61 -5.75 14.95 -0.64
CA ALA A 61 -4.55 15.54 -1.21
C ALA A 61 -3.55 15.86 -0.10
N LEU A 62 -2.60 14.96 0.14
CA LEU A 62 -1.50 15.16 1.09
C LEU A 62 -0.26 15.71 0.38
N LYS A 63 0.50 16.55 1.08
CA LYS A 63 1.83 16.96 0.60
C LYS A 63 2.82 15.82 0.78
N ASP A 64 3.91 15.81 0.01
CA ASP A 64 4.93 14.75 0.08
C ASP A 64 5.53 14.56 1.48
N ASN A 65 5.62 15.64 2.28
CA ASN A 65 6.11 15.62 3.65
C ASN A 65 5.09 15.13 4.69
N GLU A 66 3.83 14.96 4.29
CA GLU A 66 2.73 14.46 5.13
C GLU A 66 2.38 13.01 4.78
N LYS A 67 3.07 12.41 3.79
CA LYS A 67 2.88 11.01 3.42
C LYS A 67 3.29 10.10 4.57
N ILE A 68 2.50 9.05 4.76
CA ILE A 68 2.82 7.98 5.71
C ILE A 68 3.94 7.13 5.10
N ASN A 69 4.99 6.86 5.88
CA ASN A 69 6.04 5.93 5.48
C ASN A 69 5.67 4.54 5.99
N ALA A 70 5.56 3.58 5.09
CA ALA A 70 5.26 2.19 5.42
C ALA A 70 6.25 1.24 4.76
N GLN A 71 6.52 0.13 5.43
CA GLN A 71 7.39 -0.92 4.96
C GLN A 71 6.70 -2.26 5.19
N MET A 72 6.69 -3.10 4.16
CA MET A 72 6.18 -4.46 4.25
C MET A 72 7.27 -5.44 3.82
N PHE A 73 7.63 -6.34 4.73
CA PHE A 73 8.58 -7.41 4.47
C PHE A 73 7.82 -8.72 4.31
N VAL A 74 7.77 -9.20 3.07
CA VAL A 74 7.23 -10.51 2.73
C VAL A 74 8.38 -11.50 2.78
N THR A 75 8.31 -12.49 3.65
CA THR A 75 9.28 -13.59 3.68
C THR A 75 8.61 -14.84 3.16
N ILE A 76 9.06 -15.34 2.01
CA ILE A 76 8.56 -16.58 1.42
C ILE A 76 9.31 -17.75 2.04
N THR A 77 8.55 -18.67 2.61
CA THR A 77 9.03 -19.90 3.26
C THR A 77 8.89 -21.11 2.34
N ASP A 78 7.86 -21.13 1.49
CA ASP A 78 7.59 -22.22 0.55
C ASP A 78 6.96 -21.67 -0.74
N PHE A 79 7.21 -22.36 -1.85
CA PHE A 79 6.73 -21.99 -3.17
C PHE A 79 6.49 -23.24 -4.02
N ASP A 80 5.27 -23.37 -4.54
CA ASP A 80 4.84 -24.48 -5.38
C ASP A 80 4.06 -23.94 -6.60
N SER A 81 4.76 -23.86 -7.74
CA SER A 81 4.27 -23.35 -9.02
C SER A 81 3.75 -21.90 -8.97
N ASN A 82 2.51 -21.70 -8.52
CA ASN A 82 1.87 -20.37 -8.39
C ASN A 82 1.44 -20.07 -6.94
N ARG A 83 1.62 -21.02 -6.02
CA ARG A 83 1.24 -20.89 -4.62
C ARG A 83 2.46 -20.52 -3.79
N PHE A 84 2.30 -19.49 -2.99
CA PHE A 84 3.34 -18.94 -2.13
C PHE A 84 2.87 -19.06 -0.69
N LYS A 85 3.79 -19.43 0.19
CA LYS A 85 3.55 -19.47 1.64
C LYS A 85 4.63 -18.72 2.36
N GLY A 86 4.25 -17.95 3.36
CA GLY A 86 5.21 -17.13 4.06
C GLY A 86 4.64 -16.33 5.21
N THR A 87 5.42 -15.34 5.62
CA THR A 87 5.04 -14.39 6.67
C THR A 87 5.10 -12.97 6.12
N LEU A 88 4.24 -12.10 6.61
CA LEU A 88 4.21 -10.69 6.25
C LEU A 88 4.47 -9.86 7.52
N GLN A 89 5.51 -9.04 7.49
CA GLN A 89 5.77 -8.07 8.55
C GLN A 89 5.47 -6.67 8.04
N ILE A 90 4.65 -5.93 8.77
CA ILE A 90 4.21 -4.59 8.43
C ILE A 90 4.75 -3.62 9.46
N GLN A 91 5.36 -2.53 8.99
CA GLN A 91 5.77 -1.41 9.81
C GLN A 91 5.28 -0.11 9.20
N SER A 92 4.73 0.79 10.01
CA SER A 92 4.46 2.17 9.59
C SER A 92 5.04 3.16 10.58
N SER A 93 5.56 4.25 10.04
CA SER A 93 6.11 5.37 10.77
C SER A 93 5.61 6.68 10.19
N ARG A 94 5.69 7.73 11.01
CA ARG A 94 5.40 9.08 10.57
C ARG A 94 6.37 10.10 11.08
N PRO A 95 6.61 11.16 10.31
CA PRO A 95 7.32 12.32 10.79
C PRO A 95 6.53 13.02 11.91
N VAL A 96 7.21 13.35 13.00
CA VAL A 96 6.68 14.19 14.06
C VAL A 96 6.63 15.64 13.56
N PHE A 97 5.51 16.32 13.82
CA PHE A 97 5.26 17.68 13.31
C PHE A 97 6.45 18.61 13.58
N ASN A 98 6.92 19.25 12.50
CA ASN A 98 8.01 20.23 12.52
C ASN A 98 9.37 19.67 13.02
N THR A 99 9.61 18.36 12.86
CA THR A 99 10.89 17.74 13.15
C THR A 99 11.31 16.77 12.05
N SER A 100 12.56 16.33 12.08
CA SER A 100 13.06 15.24 11.23
C SER A 100 12.94 13.86 11.88
N TYR A 101 12.30 13.76 13.05
CA TYR A 101 12.14 12.50 13.77
C TYR A 101 10.92 11.75 13.26
N GLU A 102 11.07 10.44 13.05
CA GLU A 102 9.95 9.55 12.79
C GLU A 102 9.57 8.76 14.03
N THR A 103 8.27 8.55 14.23
CA THR A 103 7.74 7.71 15.31
C THR A 103 6.99 6.52 14.70
N PRO A 104 7.25 5.28 15.16
CA PRO A 104 6.50 4.11 14.70
C PRO A 104 5.06 4.16 15.23
N ILE A 105 4.10 3.82 14.37
CA ILE A 105 2.67 3.77 14.70
C ILE A 105 2.18 2.34 14.72
N PHE A 106 2.65 1.55 13.78
CA PHE A 106 2.24 0.16 13.63
C PHE A 106 3.45 -0.72 13.39
N ASN A 107 3.49 -1.86 14.09
CA ASN A 107 4.45 -2.92 13.84
C ASN A 107 3.75 -4.25 14.14
N TYR A 108 3.49 -5.03 13.11
CA TYR A 108 2.77 -6.29 13.23
C TYR A 108 3.40 -7.34 12.33
N LYS A 109 3.40 -8.59 12.80
CA LYS A 109 3.84 -9.74 12.02
C LYS A 109 2.69 -10.72 11.87
N ASP A 110 2.27 -10.89 10.63
CA ASP A 110 1.39 -11.95 10.21
C ASP A 110 2.21 -13.20 9.86
N ASN A 111 1.93 -14.30 10.56
CA ASN A 111 2.65 -15.56 10.34
C ASN A 111 1.98 -16.44 9.26
N ASP A 112 0.75 -16.13 8.87
CA ASP A 112 -0.05 -16.98 7.98
C ASP A 112 -0.38 -16.21 6.69
N PHE A 113 0.65 -16.03 5.84
CA PHE A 113 0.52 -15.31 4.57
C PHE A 113 0.66 -16.26 3.38
N ASP A 114 -0.45 -16.96 3.08
CA ASP A 114 -0.58 -17.89 1.98
C ASP A 114 -1.37 -17.27 0.81
N PHE A 115 -0.80 -17.25 -0.38
CA PHE A 115 -1.44 -16.61 -1.54
C PHE A 115 -1.05 -17.25 -2.88
N GLU A 116 -1.86 -16.97 -3.89
CA GLU A 116 -1.56 -17.32 -5.28
C GLU A 116 -1.10 -16.09 -6.06
N TYR A 117 -0.10 -16.27 -6.92
CA TYR A 117 0.40 -15.22 -7.80
C TYR A 117 0.74 -15.78 -9.17
N ILE A 118 0.29 -15.06 -10.20
CA ILE A 118 0.56 -15.34 -11.60
C ILE A 118 1.28 -14.12 -12.17
N GLU A 119 2.45 -14.33 -12.79
CA GLU A 119 3.21 -13.24 -13.38
C GLU A 119 2.40 -12.50 -14.45
N PHE A 120 2.59 -11.18 -14.50
CA PHE A 120 1.93 -10.27 -15.46
C PHE A 120 0.42 -10.13 -15.28
N GLN A 121 -0.21 -10.82 -14.33
CA GLN A 121 -1.58 -10.53 -13.94
C GLN A 121 -1.62 -9.18 -13.23
N PRO A 122 -2.49 -8.24 -13.66
CA PRO A 122 -2.62 -6.95 -12.99
C PRO A 122 -3.27 -7.14 -11.62
N PHE A 123 -2.69 -6.48 -10.61
CA PHE A 123 -3.33 -6.36 -9.31
C PHE A 123 -4.39 -5.26 -9.35
N VAL A 124 -5.65 -5.63 -9.14
CA VAL A 124 -6.79 -4.70 -9.12
C VAL A 124 -7.51 -4.88 -7.80
N PHE A 125 -7.65 -3.78 -7.05
CA PHE A 125 -8.43 -3.77 -5.83
C PHE A 125 -9.88 -3.36 -6.13
N ASN A 126 -10.83 -4.12 -5.61
CA ASN A 126 -12.24 -3.79 -5.64
C ASN A 126 -12.85 -4.02 -4.26
N GLU A 127 -13.39 -2.97 -3.65
CA GLU A 127 -13.99 -3.03 -2.31
C GLU A 127 -15.20 -3.96 -2.20
N ASN A 128 -15.84 -4.29 -3.33
CA ASN A 128 -17.09 -5.08 -3.34
C ASN A 128 -16.89 -6.52 -3.82
N VAL A 129 -15.70 -6.86 -4.32
CA VAL A 129 -15.44 -8.17 -4.94
C VAL A 129 -14.11 -8.70 -4.43
N TYR A 130 -14.17 -9.86 -3.79
CA TYR A 130 -12.97 -10.63 -3.46
C TYR A 130 -12.41 -11.25 -4.74
N ASP A 131 -11.15 -10.92 -5.05
CA ASP A 131 -10.45 -11.42 -6.25
C ASP A 131 -9.28 -12.35 -5.88
N SER A 132 -8.32 -11.85 -5.09
CA SER A 132 -7.18 -12.67 -4.64
C SER A 132 -6.79 -12.37 -3.19
N ASN A 133 -6.32 -13.39 -2.48
CA ASN A 133 -5.89 -13.26 -1.08
C ASN A 133 -4.73 -12.25 -0.95
N LEU A 134 -3.77 -12.29 -1.88
CA LEU A 134 -2.63 -11.38 -1.93
C LEU A 134 -3.09 -9.92 -1.92
N VAL A 135 -3.99 -9.56 -2.85
CA VAL A 135 -4.50 -8.20 -2.96
C VAL A 135 -5.34 -7.84 -1.74
N SER A 136 -6.22 -8.73 -1.28
CA SER A 136 -7.08 -8.48 -0.13
C SER A 136 -6.30 -8.23 1.15
N VAL A 137 -5.33 -9.07 1.50
CA VAL A 137 -4.53 -8.92 2.73
C VAL A 137 -3.68 -7.64 2.69
N ILE A 138 -3.03 -7.37 1.56
CA ILE A 138 -2.22 -6.15 1.42
C ILE A 138 -3.11 -4.90 1.51
N SER A 139 -4.25 -4.87 0.81
CA SER A 139 -5.22 -3.78 0.89
C SER A 139 -5.76 -3.59 2.32
N TYR A 140 -6.06 -4.68 3.01
CA TYR A 140 -6.50 -4.65 4.41
C TYR A 140 -5.48 -3.93 5.29
N TYR A 141 -4.21 -4.32 5.24
CA TYR A 141 -3.17 -3.67 6.04
C TYR A 141 -2.92 -2.21 5.64
N VAL A 142 -3.10 -1.86 4.36
CA VAL A 142 -3.06 -0.45 3.93
C VAL A 142 -4.17 0.36 4.60
N TYR A 143 -5.43 -0.12 4.59
CA TYR A 143 -6.52 0.58 5.27
C TYR A 143 -6.37 0.63 6.79
N VAL A 144 -5.78 -0.40 7.41
CA VAL A 144 -5.45 -0.38 8.84
C VAL A 144 -4.40 0.69 9.15
N ILE A 145 -3.34 0.80 8.34
CA ILE A 145 -2.32 1.85 8.48
C ILE A 145 -2.95 3.24 8.35
N LEU A 146 -3.81 3.45 7.35
CA LEU A 146 -4.52 4.72 7.14
C LEU A 146 -5.47 5.05 8.30
N GLY A 147 -6.14 4.04 8.85
CA GLY A 147 -6.98 4.18 10.04
C GLY A 147 -6.18 4.63 11.26
N LEU A 148 -5.11 3.91 11.57
CA LEU A 148 -4.23 4.20 12.71
C LEU A 148 -3.58 5.58 12.57
N ASP A 149 -3.21 5.94 11.35
CA ASP A 149 -2.71 7.28 11.05
C ASP A 149 -3.75 8.36 11.41
N ALA A 150 -4.97 8.24 10.91
CA ALA A 150 -6.00 9.23 11.11
C ALA A 150 -6.41 9.39 12.59
N ASP A 151 -6.42 8.31 13.36
CA ASP A 151 -6.75 8.33 14.79
C ASP A 151 -5.77 9.13 15.65
N THR A 152 -4.53 9.27 15.21
CA THR A 152 -3.57 10.11 15.95
C THR A 152 -3.84 11.62 15.83
N PHE A 153 -4.55 12.06 14.79
CA PHE A 153 -4.83 13.48 14.55
C PHE A 153 -6.15 13.89 15.18
N SER A 154 -7.10 12.96 15.26
CA SER A 154 -8.42 13.17 15.83
C SER A 154 -8.97 11.87 16.38
N LEU A 155 -9.65 11.95 17.52
CA LEU A 155 -10.41 10.83 18.06
C LEU A 155 -11.36 10.27 16.98
N GLU A 156 -11.32 8.96 16.75
CA GLU A 156 -12.16 8.25 15.77
C GLU A 156 -11.95 8.69 14.31
N GLY A 157 -10.82 9.34 13.99
CA GLY A 157 -10.49 9.74 12.62
C GLY A 157 -10.32 8.58 11.64
N GLY A 158 -10.03 7.37 12.15
CA GLY A 158 -9.79 6.15 11.39
C GLY A 158 -11.01 5.30 11.07
N ASN A 159 -12.18 5.61 11.65
CA ASN A 159 -13.39 4.76 11.58
C ASN A 159 -13.81 4.40 10.15
N ASP A 160 -13.72 5.35 9.21
CA ASP A 160 -14.05 5.10 7.81
C ASP A 160 -13.10 4.10 7.15
N TYR A 161 -11.80 4.16 7.48
CA TYR A 161 -10.80 3.23 6.95
C TYR A 161 -10.95 1.85 7.54
N TYR A 162 -11.21 1.74 8.85
CA TYR A 162 -11.47 0.46 9.50
C TYR A 162 -12.71 -0.23 8.97
N ARG A 163 -13.75 0.54 8.61
CA ARG A 163 -14.96 0.00 7.99
C ARG A 163 -14.69 -0.59 6.61
N VAL A 164 -13.78 0.00 5.82
CA VAL A 164 -13.34 -0.61 4.55
C VAL A 164 -12.49 -1.85 4.82
N ALA A 165 -11.54 -1.78 5.76
CA ALA A 165 -10.73 -2.92 6.15
C ALA A 165 -11.59 -4.11 6.59
N GLN A 166 -12.63 -3.88 7.39
CA GLN A 166 -13.55 -4.92 7.84
C GLN A 166 -14.27 -5.60 6.67
N LYS A 167 -14.72 -4.84 5.66
CA LYS A 167 -15.38 -5.39 4.47
C LYS A 167 -14.47 -6.30 3.63
N ILE A 168 -13.16 -6.08 3.66
CA ILE A 168 -12.21 -6.90 2.90
C ILE A 168 -12.13 -8.32 3.48
N VAL A 169 -12.35 -8.46 4.79
CA VAL A 169 -12.21 -9.72 5.53
C VAL A 169 -13.56 -10.43 5.74
N THR A 170 -14.68 -9.74 5.49
CA THR A 170 -16.05 -10.27 5.70
C THR A 170 -16.68 -10.73 4.40
#